data_AF-A0A534JEZ0-F1
#
_entry.id   AF-A0A534JEZ0-F1
#
_cell.length_a   1.000
_cell.length_b   1.000
_cell.length_c   1.000
_cell.angle_alpha   90.00
_cell.angle_beta   90.00
_cell.angle_gamma   90.00
#
_symmetry.space_group_name_H-M   'P 1'
#
loop_
_entity.id
_entity.type
_entity.pdbx_description
1 polymer ?
#
loop_
_entity_poly.entity_id
_entity_poly.type
_entity_poly.pdbx_seq_one_letter_code
_entity_poly.pdbx_strand_id
1 'polypeptide(L)'
;NWLDILIKYIEQRVKVNHFDLVAIDSLAALYSLNKMENPRRELFHFFGFLKSLDATTFLISEVPSGDNGGRLSRYDEDFLSDGVIVLRLFDKGETDVQLRLRCVKMRRTRHEQGYYALIRNNGQFQITRAISE
;
A
#
# COMPACT_ATOMS: atom_id res chain seq x y z
N ASN A 1 5.96 -23.56 4.00
CA ASN A 1 6.12 -22.11 3.83
C ASN A 1 4.71 -21.52 3.75
N TRP A 2 4.36 -20.58 4.63
CA TRP A 2 2.99 -20.06 4.73
C TRP A 2 2.65 -19.16 3.54
N LEU A 3 3.66 -18.43 3.03
CA LEU A 3 3.55 -17.60 1.83
C LEU A 3 3.10 -18.40 0.60
N ASP A 4 3.68 -19.59 0.38
CA ASP A 4 3.32 -20.43 -0.77
C ASP A 4 1.86 -20.90 -0.72
N ILE A 5 1.35 -21.16 0.48
CA ILE A 5 -0.07 -21.54 0.68
C ILE A 5 -0.98 -20.37 0.33
N LEU A 6 -0.63 -19.17 0.80
CA LEU A 6 -1.39 -17.95 0.50
C LEU A 6 -1.39 -17.65 -1.00
N ILE A 7 -0.24 -17.74 -1.66
CA ILE A 7 -0.09 -17.54 -3.12
C ILE A 7 -1.03 -18.49 -3.87
N LYS A 8 -0.96 -19.79 -3.58
CA LYS A 8 -1.84 -20.79 -4.23
C LYS A 8 -3.31 -20.51 -3.99
N TYR A 9 -3.67 -20.12 -2.76
CA TYR A 9 -5.05 -19.79 -2.42
C TYR A 9 -5.56 -18.57 -3.20
N ILE A 10 -4.78 -17.48 -3.24
CA ILE A 10 -5.12 -16.27 -4.00
C ILE A 10 -5.23 -16.61 -5.49
N GLU A 11 -4.27 -17.32 -6.05
CA GLU A 11 -4.26 -17.70 -7.46
C GLU A 11 -5.52 -18.49 -7.84
N GLN A 12 -5.87 -19.51 -7.04
CA GLN A 12 -7.06 -20.31 -7.28
C GLN A 12 -8.33 -19.45 -7.20
N ARG A 13 -8.44 -18.58 -6.20
CA ARG A 13 -9.63 -17.73 -6.02
C ARG A 13 -9.79 -16.70 -7.12
N VAL A 14 -8.70 -16.05 -7.56
CA VAL A 14 -8.74 -15.08 -8.67
C VAL A 14 -9.10 -15.78 -9.96
N LYS A 15 -8.53 -16.96 -10.25
CA LYS A 15 -8.82 -17.70 -11.49
C LYS A 15 -10.25 -18.24 -11.55
N VAL A 16 -10.78 -18.73 -10.43
CA VAL A 16 -12.14 -19.32 -10.38
C VAL A 16 -13.22 -18.23 -10.37
N ASN A 17 -13.00 -17.14 -9.64
CA ASN A 17 -14.01 -16.10 -9.45
C ASN A 17 -13.83 -14.89 -10.37
N HIS A 18 -12.74 -14.83 -11.14
CA HIS A 18 -12.39 -13.71 -12.03
C HIS A 18 -12.39 -12.36 -11.31
N PHE A 19 -11.66 -12.26 -10.21
CA PHE A 19 -11.57 -11.01 -9.45
C PHE A 19 -10.74 -9.96 -10.19
N ASP A 20 -11.33 -8.78 -10.43
CA ASP A 20 -10.63 -7.64 -11.01
C ASP A 20 -9.76 -6.88 -9.99
N LEU A 21 -10.05 -7.06 -8.69
CA LEU A 21 -9.39 -6.36 -7.60
C LEU A 21 -9.07 -7.29 -6.42
N VAL A 22 -7.83 -7.20 -5.94
CA VAL A 22 -7.35 -7.91 -4.75
C VAL A 22 -6.80 -6.90 -3.76
N ALA A 23 -7.23 -6.97 -2.50
CA ALA A 23 -6.67 -6.16 -1.43
C ALA A 23 -6.03 -7.09 -0.38
N ILE A 24 -4.77 -6.83 -0.04
CA ILE A 24 -4.03 -7.57 1.00
C ILE A 24 -3.72 -6.61 2.14
N ASP A 25 -4.35 -6.85 3.29
CA ASP A 25 -4.25 -6.04 4.49
C ASP A 25 -3.83 -6.94 5.68
N SER A 26 -2.60 -6.87 6.20
CA SER A 26 -1.46 -6.02 5.82
C SER A 26 -0.23 -6.85 5.42
N LEU A 27 0.76 -6.20 4.80
CA LEU A 27 2.07 -6.80 4.54
C LEU A 27 2.82 -7.13 5.84
N ALA A 28 2.64 -6.40 6.94
CA ALA A 28 3.28 -6.75 8.21
C ALA A 28 2.80 -8.09 8.77
N ALA A 29 1.53 -8.44 8.58
CA ALA A 29 1.02 -9.76 8.95
C ALA A 29 1.73 -10.86 8.13
N LEU A 30 1.94 -10.62 6.83
CA LEU A 30 2.66 -11.54 5.95
C LEU A 30 4.11 -11.79 6.42
N TYR A 31 4.78 -10.73 6.87
CA TYR A 31 6.15 -10.79 7.39
C TYR A 31 6.25 -11.52 8.72
N SER A 32 5.23 -11.39 9.56
CA SER A 32 5.20 -12.02 10.88
C SER A 32 4.95 -13.53 10.80
N LEU A 33 4.22 -13.99 9.77
CA LEU A 33 3.89 -15.40 9.55
C LEU A 33 4.98 -16.19 8.82
N ASN A 34 5.95 -15.53 8.18
CA ASN A 34 7.02 -16.18 7.44
C ASN A 34 8.40 -15.76 7.95
N LYS A 35 9.25 -16.74 8.25
CA LYS A 35 10.69 -16.49 8.41
C LYS A 35 11.28 -16.21 7.03
N MET A 36 11.27 -14.96 6.62
CA MET A 36 11.92 -14.55 5.37
C MET A 36 13.42 -14.42 5.59
N GLU A 37 14.20 -15.38 5.06
CA GLU A 37 15.66 -15.32 5.11
C GLU A 37 16.19 -14.18 4.24
N ASN A 38 15.51 -13.90 3.12
CA ASN A 38 15.83 -12.78 2.25
C ASN A 38 14.53 -12.06 1.84
N PRO A 39 14.02 -11.15 2.70
CA PRO A 39 12.76 -10.44 2.50
C PRO A 39 12.64 -9.79 1.12
N ARG A 40 13.71 -9.14 0.64
CA ARG A 40 13.70 -8.41 -0.63
C ARG A 40 13.51 -9.34 -1.82
N ARG A 41 14.18 -10.51 -1.83
CA ARG A 41 14.05 -11.51 -2.90
C ARG A 41 12.66 -12.14 -2.87
N GLU A 42 12.19 -12.51 -1.68
CA GLU A 42 10.87 -13.14 -1.51
C GLU A 42 9.74 -12.18 -1.93
N LEU A 43 9.83 -10.90 -1.53
CA LEU A 43 8.92 -9.86 -1.97
C LEU A 43 9.00 -9.63 -3.49
N PHE A 44 10.19 -9.64 -4.10
CA PHE A 44 10.29 -9.52 -5.55
C PHE A 44 9.50 -10.62 -6.28
N HIS A 45 9.62 -11.87 -5.85
CA HIS A 45 8.83 -12.97 -6.41
C HIS A 45 7.34 -12.83 -6.12
N PHE A 46 6.97 -12.43 -4.90
CA PHE A 46 5.58 -12.23 -4.51
C PHE A 46 4.90 -11.13 -5.35
N PHE A 47 5.56 -9.98 -5.53
CA PHE A 47 5.06 -8.91 -6.38
C PHE A 47 4.99 -9.34 -7.86
N GLY A 48 5.97 -10.12 -8.33
CA GLY A 48 5.92 -10.71 -9.67
C GLY A 48 4.70 -11.61 -9.86
N PHE A 49 4.39 -12.46 -8.86
CA PHE A 49 3.18 -13.26 -8.83
C PHE A 49 1.91 -12.40 -8.87
N LEU A 50 1.80 -11.37 -8.02
CA LEU A 50 0.61 -10.51 -7.99
C LEU A 50 0.36 -9.83 -9.34
N LYS A 51 1.43 -9.40 -10.03
CA LYS A 51 1.33 -8.84 -11.39
C LYS A 51 0.86 -9.85 -12.44
N SER A 52 1.09 -11.14 -12.22
CA SER A 52 0.64 -12.21 -13.12
C SER A 52 -0.82 -12.61 -12.94
N LEU A 53 -1.50 -12.09 -11.90
CA LEU A 53 -2.91 -12.41 -11.62
C LEU A 53 -3.89 -11.76 -12.60
N ASP A 54 -3.43 -10.82 -13.43
CA ASP A 54 -4.28 -9.98 -14.29
C ASP A 54 -5.38 -9.22 -13.52
N ALA A 55 -5.09 -8.88 -12.26
CA ALA A 55 -5.98 -8.17 -11.35
C ALA A 55 -5.28 -6.96 -10.72
N THR A 56 -6.03 -5.90 -10.44
CA THR A 56 -5.51 -4.72 -9.72
C THR A 56 -5.30 -5.08 -8.26
N THR A 57 -4.05 -5.04 -7.78
CA THR A 57 -3.74 -5.40 -6.40
C THR A 57 -3.40 -4.18 -5.54
N PHE A 58 -4.11 -4.01 -4.43
CA PHE A 58 -3.76 -3.09 -3.35
C PHE A 58 -3.07 -3.85 -2.21
N LEU A 59 -1.93 -3.32 -1.77
CA LEU A 59 -1.19 -3.82 -0.62
C LEU A 59 -1.17 -2.73 0.44
N ILE A 60 -1.55 -3.08 1.67
CA ILE A 60 -1.48 -2.17 2.82
C ILE A 60 -0.20 -2.48 3.59
N SER A 61 0.66 -1.48 3.75
CA SER A 61 1.91 -1.56 4.49
C SER A 61 1.96 -0.43 5.51
N GLU A 62 2.46 -0.71 6.70
CA GLU A 62 2.68 0.26 7.75
C GLU A 62 3.98 1.02 7.49
N VAL A 63 3.93 2.35 7.63
CA VAL A 63 5.14 3.18 7.57
C VAL A 63 5.95 2.93 8.85
N PRO A 64 7.24 2.55 8.76
CA PRO A 64 8.08 2.33 9.94
C PRO A 64 8.13 3.58 10.83
N SER A 65 7.80 3.43 12.11
CA SER A 65 7.90 4.51 13.10
C SER A 65 9.36 4.83 13.43
N GLY A 66 9.70 6.10 13.62
CA GLY A 66 11.03 6.55 14.07
C GLY A 66 12.01 6.94 12.97
N ASP A 67 11.65 6.79 11.70
CA ASP A 67 12.36 7.46 10.62
C ASP A 67 11.72 8.84 10.39
N ASN A 68 12.52 9.89 10.17
CA ASN A 68 12.05 11.28 10.05
C ASN A 68 11.29 11.54 8.73
N GLY A 69 10.40 10.63 8.34
CA GLY A 69 9.71 10.60 7.05
C GLY A 69 10.58 10.15 5.88
N GLY A 70 11.76 9.58 6.13
CA GLY A 70 12.72 9.17 5.10
C GLY A 70 12.31 7.90 4.35
N ARG A 71 11.84 6.87 5.07
CA ARG A 71 11.45 5.58 4.48
C ARG A 71 9.93 5.39 4.50
N LEU A 72 9.42 4.92 3.36
CA LEU A 72 7.99 4.62 3.18
C LEU A 72 7.63 3.15 3.40
N SER A 73 8.63 2.27 3.44
CA SER A 73 8.46 0.82 3.51
C SER A 73 9.52 0.18 4.39
N ARG A 74 9.24 -1.03 4.89
CA ARG A 74 10.16 -1.79 5.75
C ARG A 74 11.23 -2.51 4.94
N TYR A 75 10.84 -3.12 3.81
CA TYR A 75 11.72 -3.94 2.97
C TYR A 75 11.79 -3.45 1.53
N ASP A 76 11.69 -2.13 1.31
CA ASP A 76 11.77 -1.47 0.01
C ASP A 76 10.62 -1.89 -0.96
N GLU A 77 9.46 -2.24 -0.40
CA GLU A 77 8.26 -2.66 -1.14
C GLU A 77 7.79 -1.57 -2.12
N ASP A 78 7.95 -0.32 -1.71
CA ASP A 78 7.64 0.87 -2.50
C ASP A 78 8.43 0.91 -3.82
N PHE A 79 9.60 0.28 -3.93
CA PHE A 79 10.34 0.16 -5.18
C PHE A 79 9.77 -0.91 -6.12
N LEU A 80 9.20 -1.99 -5.54
CA LEU A 80 8.61 -3.10 -6.27
C LEU A 80 7.23 -2.75 -6.84
N SER A 81 6.44 -1.96 -6.11
CA SER A 81 5.13 -1.46 -6.52
C SER A 81 5.19 -0.61 -7.79
N ASP A 82 4.15 -0.63 -8.61
CA ASP A 82 4.02 0.31 -9.73
C ASP A 82 3.39 1.64 -9.30
N GLY A 83 2.57 1.60 -8.24
CA GLY A 83 1.96 2.75 -7.58
C GLY A 83 2.24 2.80 -6.09
N VAL A 84 2.37 4.00 -5.52
CA VAL A 84 2.52 4.21 -4.08
C VAL A 84 1.65 5.39 -3.66
N ILE A 85 0.68 5.11 -2.79
CA ILE A 85 -0.18 6.10 -2.15
C ILE A 85 0.16 6.09 -0.66
N VAL A 86 0.50 7.26 -0.12
CA VAL A 86 0.86 7.43 1.29
C VAL A 86 -0.26 8.16 2.01
N LEU A 87 -0.64 7.62 3.17
CA LEU A 87 -1.50 8.26 4.15
C LEU A 87 -0.65 8.79 5.30
N ARG A 88 -0.92 10.03 5.74
CA ARG A 88 -0.21 10.67 6.85
C ARG A 88 -1.18 11.47 7.70
N LEU A 89 -1.03 11.39 9.02
CA LEU A 89 -1.63 12.34 9.95
C LEU A 89 -0.83 13.64 9.95
N PHE A 90 -1.50 14.76 9.74
CA PHE A 90 -0.91 16.09 9.68
C PHE A 90 -1.57 16.98 10.72
N ASP A 91 -0.76 17.50 11.64
CA ASP A 91 -1.23 18.43 12.66
C ASP A 91 -1.59 19.78 12.01
N LYS A 92 -2.84 20.20 12.16
CA LYS A 92 -3.35 21.49 11.72
C LYS A 92 -3.56 22.38 12.95
N GLY A 93 -2.65 23.32 13.17
CA GLY A 93 -2.66 24.11 14.41
C GLY A 93 -2.26 23.26 15.62
N GLU A 94 -2.76 23.62 16.80
CA GLU A 94 -2.32 22.98 18.06
C GLU A 94 -3.15 21.76 18.46
N THR A 95 -4.36 21.60 17.92
CA THR A 95 -5.32 20.60 18.41
C THR A 95 -5.92 19.72 17.33
N ASP A 96 -5.98 20.18 16.07
CA ASP A 96 -6.60 19.42 15.01
C ASP A 96 -5.58 18.53 14.31
N VAL A 97 -6.00 17.30 13.98
CA VAL A 97 -5.22 16.38 13.15
C VAL A 97 -6.02 16.04 11.90
N GLN A 98 -5.39 16.20 10.74
CA GLN A 98 -5.99 15.92 9.45
C GLN A 98 -5.33 14.71 8.79
N LEU A 99 -6.13 13.77 8.30
CA LEU A 99 -5.65 12.70 7.44
C LEU A 99 -5.37 13.26 6.04
N ARG A 100 -4.13 13.13 5.58
CA ARG A 100 -3.70 13.53 4.23
C ARG A 100 -3.27 12.32 3.40
N LEU A 101 -3.61 12.35 2.13
CA LEU A 101 -3.28 11.37 1.12
C LEU A 101 -2.36 12.01 0.07
N ARG A 102 -1.33 11.29 -0.37
CA ARG A 102 -0.48 11.70 -1.50
C ARG A 102 -0.15 10.51 -2.40
N CYS A 103 -0.25 10.71 -3.71
CA CYS A 103 0.33 9.80 -4.68
C CYS A 103 1.83 10.12 -4.83
N VAL A 104 2.68 9.26 -4.26
CA VAL A 104 4.14 9.42 -4.33
C VAL A 104 4.68 8.93 -5.67
N LYS A 105 4.07 7.87 -6.21
CA LYS A 105 4.48 7.26 -7.47
C LYS A 105 3.29 6.65 -8.18
N MET A 106 3.19 6.85 -9.49
CA MET A 106 2.40 6.02 -10.41
C MET A 106 3.17 5.84 -11.72
N ARG A 107 3.73 4.65 -11.95
CA ARG A 107 4.48 4.36 -13.19
C ARG A 107 3.55 4.47 -14.40
N ARG A 108 4.09 5.02 -15.49
CA ARG A 108 3.42 5.19 -16.80
C ARG A 108 2.18 6.09 -16.81
N THR A 109 1.93 6.83 -15.72
CA THR A 109 0.75 7.72 -15.61
C THR A 109 1.16 9.05 -15.00
N ARG A 110 0.60 10.16 -15.51
CA ARG A 110 0.76 11.47 -14.87
C ARG A 110 -0.08 11.50 -13.59
N HIS A 111 0.54 11.92 -12.48
CA HIS A 111 -0.18 12.14 -11.23
C HIS A 111 0.20 13.49 -10.61
N GLU A 112 -0.72 14.05 -9.84
CA GLU A 112 -0.48 15.22 -9.01
C GLU A 112 0.45 14.85 -7.85
N GLN A 113 1.35 15.76 -7.47
CA GLN A 113 2.33 15.52 -6.40
C GLN A 113 1.92 16.10 -5.05
N GLY A 114 0.84 16.90 -5.01
CA GLY A 114 0.34 17.54 -3.80
C GLY A 114 -0.32 16.58 -2.82
N TYR A 115 -0.49 17.03 -1.58
CA TYR A 115 -1.33 16.35 -0.61
C TYR A 115 -2.79 16.71 -0.82
N TYR A 116 -3.66 15.75 -0.53
CA TYR A 116 -5.10 15.92 -0.45
C TYR A 116 -5.55 15.61 0.98
N ALA A 117 -6.42 16.43 1.56
CA ALA A 117 -7.10 16.06 2.79
C ALA A 117 -8.15 14.98 2.48
N LEU A 118 -8.09 13.87 3.20
CA LEU A 118 -9.03 12.77 3.09
C LEU A 118 -10.02 12.84 4.25
N ILE A 119 -11.30 13.02 3.93
CA ILE A 119 -12.39 13.16 4.91
C ILE A 119 -13.32 11.96 4.74
N ARG A 120 -13.70 11.32 5.86
CA ARG A 120 -14.75 10.29 5.86
C ARG A 120 -16.00 10.85 6.53
N ASN A 121 -17.07 11.04 5.78
CA ASN A 121 -18.35 11.52 6.30
C ASN A 121 -19.50 10.71 5.71
N ASN A 122 -20.50 10.36 6.52
CA ASN A 122 -21.69 9.60 6.10
C ASN A 122 -21.37 8.34 5.29
N GLY A 123 -20.31 7.62 5.68
CA GLY A 123 -19.87 6.40 5.00
C GLY A 123 -19.11 6.62 3.68
N GLN A 124 -18.89 7.86 3.25
CA GLN A 124 -18.19 8.20 2.01
C GLN A 124 -16.83 8.83 2.29
N PHE A 125 -15.87 8.56 1.41
CA PHE A 125 -14.59 9.26 1.38
C PHE A 125 -14.66 10.44 0.41
N GLN A 126 -14.18 11.59 0.86
CA GLN A 126 -14.06 12.81 0.08
C GLN A 126 -12.61 13.29 0.11
N ILE A 127 -12.13 13.82 -1.02
CA ILE A 127 -10.79 14.39 -1.13
C ILE A 127 -10.89 15.87 -1.50
N THR A 128 -10.09 16.70 -0.85
CA THR A 128 -9.90 18.11 -1.22
C THR A 128 -8.41 18.42 -1.27
N ARG A 129 -7.98 19.38 -2.09
CA ARG A 129 -6.57 19.80 -2.10
C ARG A 129 -6.20 20.30 -0.71
N ALA A 130 -5.11 19.79 -0.15
CA ALA A 130 -4.59 20.29 1.10
C ALA A 130 -4.06 21.71 0.87
N ILE A 131 -4.61 22.69 1.58
CA ILE A 131 -4.09 24.04 1.64
C ILE A 131 -3.14 24.08 2.83
N SER A 132 -1.91 24.51 2.61
CA SER A 132 -1.00 24.85 3.69
C SER A 132 -1.44 26.21 4.23
N GLU A 133 -2.02 26.23 5.42
CA GLU A 133 -1.94 27.40 6.31
C GLU A 133 -0.68 27.24 7.16
#